data_AF-A0A3B8NWV4-F1
#
_entry.id   AF-A0A3B8NWV4-F1
#
_cell.length_a   1.000
_cell.length_b   1.000
_cell.length_c   1.000
_cell.angle_alpha   90.00
_cell.angle_beta   90.00
_cell.angle_gamma   90.00
#
_symmetry.space_group_name_H-M   'P 1'
#
loop_
_entity.id
_entity.type
_entity.pdbx_description
1 polymer ?
#
loop_
_entity_poly.entity_id
_entity_poly.type
_entity_poly.pdbx_seq_one_letter_code
_entity_poly.pdbx_strand_id
1 'polypeptide(L)' 'MAQDKQLTREEFDLLAEQLGVTGDSDYLDELYSQVRGVFIGAKSIRDIDVSDAEPDMAFIPRTS' A
#
# COMPACT_ATOMS: atom_id res chain seq x y z
N MET A 1 -3.54 -21.78 -3.53
CA MET A 1 -2.36 -21.02 -3.99
C MET A 1 -2.86 -19.62 -4.29
N ALA A 2 -2.76 -18.68 -3.34
CA ALA A 2 -3.10 -17.29 -3.64
C ALA A 2 -2.07 -16.78 -4.65
N GLN A 3 -2.51 -16.41 -5.85
CA GLN A 3 -1.65 -15.69 -6.77
C GLN A 3 -1.16 -14.45 -6.04
N ASP A 4 0.16 -14.29 -5.95
CA ASP A 4 0.80 -13.08 -5.47
C ASP A 4 0.45 -11.94 -6.41
N LYS A 5 -0.70 -11.31 -6.15
CA LYS A 5 -1.19 -10.17 -6.91
C LYS A 5 -0.29 -8.99 -6.57
N GLN A 6 0.78 -8.86 -7.35
CA GLN A 6 1.64 -7.69 -7.33
C GLN A 6 0.85 -6.50 -7.86
N LEU A 7 1.10 -5.32 -7.29
CA LEU A 7 0.56 -4.07 -7.81
C LEU A 7 1.01 -3.90 -9.25
N THR A 8 0.06 -3.80 -10.18
CA THR A 8 0.37 -3.50 -11.58
C THR A 8 0.59 -2.00 -11.77
N ARG A 9 1.17 -1.62 -12.92
CA ARG A 9 1.32 -0.20 -13.26
C ARG A 9 -0.04 0.50 -13.42
N GLU A 10 -0.99 -0.14 -14.07
CA GLU A 10 -2.35 0.42 -14.25
C GLU A 10 -3.07 0.64 -12.91
N GLU A 11 -2.93 -0.31 -11.97
CA GLU A 11 -3.50 -0.16 -10.62
C GLU A 11 -2.82 0.98 -9.86
N PHE A 12 -1.51 1.14 -10.02
CA PHE A 12 -0.77 2.27 -9.45
C PHE A 12 -1.24 3.61 -10.02
N ASP A 13 -1.35 3.73 -11.35
CA ASP A 13 -1.76 4.98 -12.00
C ASP A 13 -3.17 5.40 -11.57
N LEU A 14 -4.10 4.43 -11.47
CA LEU A 14 -5.46 4.67 -10.97
C LEU A 14 -5.46 5.16 -9.50
N LEU A 15 -4.63 4.56 -8.64
CA LEU A 15 -4.51 4.98 -7.24
C LEU A 15 -3.88 6.37 -7.12
N ALA A 16 -2.85 6.65 -7.92
CA ALA A 16 -2.21 7.97 -7.96
C ALA A 16 -3.22 9.05 -8.35
N GLU A 17 -4.04 8.79 -9.38
CA GLU A 17 -5.12 9.70 -9.79
C GLU A 17 -6.14 9.93 -8.67
N GLN A 18 -6.64 8.85 -8.05
CA GLN A 18 -7.63 8.94 -6.96
C GLN A 18 -7.13 9.70 -5.73
N LEU A 19 -5.82 9.63 -5.46
CA LEU A 19 -5.17 10.31 -4.35
C LEU A 19 -4.66 11.72 -4.72
N GLY A 20 -4.83 12.15 -5.97
CA GLY A 20 -4.34 13.44 -6.45
C GLY A 20 -2.81 13.54 -6.49
N VAL A 21 -2.11 12.40 -6.56
CA VAL A 21 -0.65 12.36 -6.70
C VAL A 21 -0.31 12.65 -8.16
N THR A 22 0.45 13.73 -8.37
CA THR A 22 0.87 14.19 -9.71
C THR A 22 2.37 14.44 -9.73
N GLY A 23 2.97 14.43 -10.93
CA GLY A 23 4.39 14.68 -11.14
C GLY A 23 4.82 14.27 -12.54
N ASP A 24 6.09 14.52 -12.86
CA ASP A 24 6.67 14.10 -14.14
C ASP A 24 6.80 12.57 -14.23
N SER A 25 6.92 12.04 -15.45
CA SER A 25 6.96 10.57 -15.68
C SER A 25 8.05 9.88 -14.87
N ASP A 26 9.26 10.45 -14.83
CA ASP A 26 10.40 9.88 -14.12
C ASP A 26 10.12 9.74 -12.61
N TYR A 27 9.41 10.72 -12.03
CA TYR A 27 9.00 10.68 -10.63
C TYR A 27 7.97 9.58 -10.37
N LEU A 28 6.96 9.46 -11.24
CA LEU A 28 5.92 8.43 -11.10
C LEU A 28 6.48 7.02 -11.30
N ASP A 29 7.48 6.84 -12.15
CA ASP A 29 8.16 5.57 -12.38
C ASP A 29 8.99 5.14 -11.15
N GLU A 30 9.70 6.08 -10.52
CA GLU A 30 10.40 5.83 -9.26
C GLU A 30 9.41 5.50 -8.15
N LEU A 31 8.33 6.29 -8.03
CA LEU A 31 7.30 6.08 -7.02
C LEU A 31 6.63 4.71 -7.16
N TYR A 32 6.28 4.29 -8.38
CA TYR A 32 5.74 2.96 -8.65
C TYR A 32 6.70 1.86 -8.16
N SER A 33 8.00 2.00 -8.43
CA SER A 33 9.02 1.03 -8.00
C SER A 33 9.08 0.90 -6.48
N GLN A 34 8.99 2.02 -5.76
CA GLN A 34 8.98 2.04 -4.30
C GLN A 34 7.69 1.43 -3.73
N VAL A 35 6.52 1.84 -4.24
CA VAL A 35 5.21 1.34 -3.77
C VAL A 35 5.08 -0.16 -4.01
N ARG A 36 5.56 -0.65 -5.16
CA ARG A 36 5.57 -2.10 -5.44
C ARG A 36 6.37 -2.88 -4.40
N GLY A 37 7.48 -2.34 -3.91
CA GLY A 37 8.25 -2.93 -2.80
C GLY A 37 7.44 -3.04 -1.50
N VAL A 38 6.68 -1.99 -1.16
CA VAL A 38 5.79 -1.98 0.02
C VAL A 38 4.68 -3.03 -0.10
N PHE A 39 4.07 -3.19 -1.27
CA PHE A 39 3.02 -4.19 -1.51
C PHE A 39 3.52 -5.63 -1.34
N ILE A 40 4.76 -5.90 -1.75
CA ILE A 40 5.39 -7.21 -1.51
C ILE A 40 5.55 -7.46 -0.01
N GLY A 41 6.00 -6.47 0.75
CA GLY A 41 6.11 -6.55 2.21
C GLY A 41 4.75 -6.70 2.91
N ALA A 42 3.70 -6.05 2.40
CA ALA A 42 2.35 -6.10 2.99
C ALA A 42 1.72 -7.51 2.96
N LYS A 43 2.20 -8.41 2.09
CA LYS A 43 1.75 -9.80 2.07
C LYS A 43 1.99 -10.49 3.41
N SER A 44 3.16 -10.31 4.01
CA SER A 44 3.48 -10.95 5.30
C SER A 44 2.55 -10.48 6.42
N ILE A 45 2.06 -9.24 6.35
CA ILE A 45 1.07 -8.68 7.27
C ILE A 45 -0.31 -9.30 7.02
N ARG A 46 -0.69 -9.47 5.74
CA ARG A 46 -1.99 -10.08 5.36
C ARG A 46 -2.09 -11.55 5.78
N ASP A 47 -0.97 -12.25 5.83
CA ASP A 47 -0.90 -13.66 6.23
C ASP A 47 -0.96 -13.87 7.76
N ILE A 48 -1.01 -12.78 8.56
CA ILE A 48 -1.20 -12.86 10.02
C ILE A 48 -2.66 -13.26 10.29
N ASP A 49 -2.85 -14.36 11.02
CA ASP A 49 -4.18 -14.73 11.52
C ASP A 49 -4.61 -13.80 12.64
N VAL A 50 -5.68 -13.06 12.39
CA VAL A 50 -6.27 -12.08 13.31
C VAL A 50 -7.73 -12.44 13.65
N SER A 51 -8.15 -13.68 13.39
CA SER A 51 -9.56 -14.11 13.52
C SER A 51 -10.13 -13.89 14.92
N ASP A 52 -9.29 -13.97 15.95
CA ASP A 52 -9.66 -13.80 17.36
C ASP A 52 -9.16 -12.47 17.96
N ALA A 53 -8.65 -11.55 17.14
CA ALA A 53 -8.12 -10.27 17.58
C ALA A 53 -9.05 -9.12 17.17
N GLU A 54 -9.48 -8.32 18.14
CA GLU A 54 -10.15 -7.04 17.85
C GLU A 54 -9.12 -6.00 17.40
N PRO A 55 -9.40 -5.21 16.35
CA PRO A 55 -8.55 -4.09 15.97
C PRO A 55 -8.41 -3.10 17.12
N ASP A 56 -7.18 -2.71 17.43
CA ASP A 56 -6.96 -1.62 18.38
C ASP A 56 -7.48 -0.31 17.78
N MET A 57 -8.57 0.20 18.36
CA MET A 57 -9.20 1.46 17.96
C MET A 57 -8.58 2.68 18.65
N ALA A 58 -7.47 2.50 19.37
CA ALA A 58 -6.78 3.60 20.06
C ALA A 58 -6.27 4.66 19.07
N PHE A 59 -7.05 5.73 18.91
CA PHE A 59 -6.56 6.98 18.36
C PHE A 59 -5.76 7.68 19.45
N ILE A 60 -4.43 7.57 19.41
CA ILE A 60 -3.53 8.32 20.29
C ILE A 60 -3.14 9.61 19.54
N PRO A 61 -3.86 10.74 19.73
CA PRO A 61 -3.44 12.00 19.13
C PRO A 61 -2.05 12.36 19.67
N ARG A 62 -1.15 12.75 18.75
CA ARG A 62 0.16 13.27 19.15
C ARG A 62 -0.08 14.53 19.97
N THR A 63 0.29 14.51 21.25
CA THR A 63 0.35 15.72 22.06
C THR A 63 1.38 16.66 21.43
N SER A 64 0.94 17.87 21.09
CA SER A 64 1.81 18.97 20.68
C SER A 64 2.64 19.48 21.85
#